data_AF-A0A7S4FL32-F1
#
_entry.id   AF-A0A7S4FL32-F1
#
_cell.length_a   1.000
_cell.length_b   1.000
_cell.length_c   1.000
_cell.angle_alpha   90.00
_cell.angle_beta   90.00
_cell.angle_gamma   90.00
#
_symmetry.space_group_name_H-M   'P 1'
#
loop_
_entity.id
_entity.type
_entity.pdbx_description
1 polymer ?
#
loop_
_entity_poly.entity_id
_entity_poly.type
_entity_poly.pdbx_seq_one_letter_code
_entity_poly.pdbx_strand_id
1 'polypeptide(L)'
;QILEPERHVLFGEWCYAKHSIHYTHLPDWFIAFDIYDRAEGRFFSAQRRDAVLGDTSIAVVPRLAQRAFKAKADLLPLLDTLSGLRGGQGTVEGVYVRWDKGEWLERRAKVVRADFVQAIDVHWTKQTLT
;
A
#
# COMPACT_ATOMS: atom_id res chain seq x y z
N GLN A 1 21.30 11.74 -1.70
CA GLN A 1 20.03 12.26 -1.16
C GLN A 1 18.91 11.47 -1.81
N ILE A 2 17.99 10.89 -1.02
CA ILE A 2 17.07 9.86 -1.51
C ILE A 2 15.77 10.47 -2.05
N LEU A 3 15.22 11.45 -1.32
CA LEU A 3 14.10 12.28 -1.77
C LEU A 3 14.54 13.75 -1.80
N GLU A 4 14.11 14.46 -2.83
CA GLU A 4 14.30 15.92 -2.93
C GLU A 4 13.20 16.67 -2.16
N PRO A 5 13.55 17.50 -1.16
CA PRO A 5 12.61 18.38 -0.47
C PRO A 5 11.79 19.22 -1.44
N GLU A 6 10.55 19.50 -1.06
CA GLU A 6 9.57 20.28 -1.83
C GLU A 6 9.17 19.70 -3.20
N ARG A 7 9.90 18.72 -3.73
CA ARG A 7 9.57 18.02 -4.97
C ARG A 7 8.89 16.68 -4.70
N HIS A 8 9.50 15.83 -3.87
CA HIS A 8 9.00 14.48 -3.66
C HIS A 8 8.14 14.39 -2.40
N VAL A 9 6.99 13.72 -2.53
CA VAL A 9 6.10 13.40 -1.42
C VAL A 9 6.02 11.90 -1.28
N LEU A 10 6.42 11.38 -0.11
CA LEU A 10 6.30 9.97 0.23
C LEU A 10 4.94 9.71 0.87
N PHE A 11 4.21 8.74 0.30
CA PHE A 11 2.91 8.28 0.80
C PHE A 11 3.07 6.90 1.43
N GLY A 12 2.42 6.71 2.57
CA GLY A 12 2.38 5.45 3.29
C GLY A 12 1.20 5.40 4.26
N GLU A 13 0.99 4.22 4.83
CA GLU A 13 0.01 4.00 5.89
C GLU A 13 0.70 4.18 7.24
N TRP A 14 0.07 4.93 8.14
CA TRP A 14 0.51 5.07 9.53
C TRP A 14 -0.22 4.04 10.40
N CYS A 15 0.41 2.88 10.59
CA CYS A 15 -0.17 1.71 11.24
C CYS A 15 -0.14 1.75 12.78
N TYR A 16 0.24 2.88 13.39
CA TYR A 16 0.18 3.06 14.85
C TYR A 16 -1.28 3.12 15.35
N ALA A 17 -2.17 3.77 14.60
CA ALA A 17 -3.58 3.88 14.96
C ALA A 17 -4.35 2.62 14.53
N LYS A 18 -5.10 2.02 15.46
CA LYS A 18 -5.85 0.78 15.21
C LYS A 18 -7.14 1.08 14.44
N HIS A 19 -7.16 0.82 13.14
CA HIS A 19 -8.31 1.15 12.28
C HIS A 19 -9.45 0.12 12.27
N SER A 20 -9.16 -1.17 12.47
CA SER A 20 -10.18 -2.25 12.57
C SER A 20 -9.54 -3.63 12.74
N ILE A 21 -8.32 -3.80 12.24
CA ILE A 21 -7.55 -5.05 12.26
C ILE A 21 -6.25 -4.87 13.04
N HIS A 22 -5.88 -5.86 13.87
CA HIS A 22 -4.63 -5.86 14.61
C HIS A 22 -3.50 -6.40 13.73
N TYR A 23 -2.55 -5.53 13.38
CA TYR A 23 -1.28 -5.93 12.78
C TYR A 23 -0.27 -6.22 13.88
N THR A 24 0.24 -7.45 13.94
CA THR A 24 1.16 -7.89 15.01
C THR A 24 2.59 -8.13 14.52
N HIS A 25 2.84 -8.01 13.22
CA HIS A 25 4.15 -8.23 12.59
C HIS A 25 4.51 -7.07 11.66
N LEU A 26 4.21 -5.84 12.09
CA LEU A 26 4.58 -4.65 11.32
C LEU A 26 6.11 -4.48 11.32
N PRO A 27 6.73 -4.24 10.15
CA PRO A 27 8.16 -3.94 10.07
C PRO A 27 8.49 -2.57 10.67
N ASP A 28 7.54 -1.63 10.63
CA ASP A 28 7.61 -0.28 11.22
C ASP A 28 6.17 0.26 11.35
N TRP A 29 5.97 1.36 12.07
CA TRP A 29 4.69 2.08 12.14
C TRP A 29 4.32 2.77 10.83
N PHE A 30 5.30 3.09 9.99
CA PHE A 30 5.05 3.65 8.67
C PHE A 30 5.41 2.66 7.57
N ILE A 31 4.45 2.38 6.69
CA ILE A 31 4.68 1.52 5.52
C ILE A 31 4.40 2.31 4.25
N ALA A 32 5.44 2.58 3.47
CA ALA A 32 5.37 3.32 2.22
C ALA A 32 4.67 2.53 1.10
N PHE A 33 3.87 3.21 0.28
CA PHE A 33 3.28 2.60 -0.91
C PHE A 33 3.40 3.47 -2.18
N ASP A 34 3.68 4.77 -2.07
CA ASP A 34 3.78 5.66 -3.24
C ASP A 34 4.79 6.79 -3.04
N ILE A 35 5.37 7.28 -4.14
CA ILE A 35 6.11 8.54 -4.19
C ILE A 35 5.50 9.38 -5.30
N TYR A 36 5.19 10.64 -4.99
CA TYR A 36 4.71 11.62 -5.96
C TYR A 36 5.80 12.64 -6.25
N ASP A 37 6.07 12.87 -7.53
CA ASP A 37 6.94 13.95 -8.01
C ASP A 37 6.08 15.16 -8.37
N ARG A 38 6.20 16.23 -7.58
CA ARG A 38 5.44 17.47 -7.79
C ARG A 38 5.89 18.23 -9.04
N ALA A 39 7.13 18.07 -9.48
CA ALA A 39 7.62 18.76 -10.68
C ALA A 39 7.01 18.13 -11.94
N GLU A 40 6.92 16.80 -11.96
CA GLU A 40 6.35 16.03 -13.08
C GLU A 40 4.83 15.83 -12.96
N GLY A 41 4.27 16.10 -11.78
CA GLY A 41 2.85 15.93 -11.48
C GLY A 41 2.39 14.46 -11.45
N ARG A 42 3.30 13.51 -11.22
CA ARG A 42 3.07 12.07 -11.43
C ARG A 42 3.61 11.21 -10.29
N PHE A 43 3.00 10.05 -10.10
CA PHE A 43 3.50 9.02 -9.18
C PHE A 43 4.56 8.17 -9.85
N PHE A 44 5.61 7.82 -9.11
CA PHE A 44 6.63 6.87 -9.57
C PHE A 44 6.04 5.49 -9.88
N SER A 45 6.66 4.77 -10.80
CA SER A 45 6.45 3.32 -10.90
C SER A 45 6.87 2.64 -9.60
N ALA A 46 6.30 1.46 -9.35
CA ALA A 46 6.69 0.66 -8.19
C ALA A 46 8.19 0.31 -8.24
N GLN A 47 8.73 0.02 -9.43
CA GLN A 47 10.16 -0.26 -9.61
C GLN A 47 11.03 0.95 -9.23
N ARG A 48 10.68 2.14 -9.71
CA ARG A 48 11.43 3.37 -9.38
C ARG A 48 11.33 3.70 -7.90
N ARG A 49 10.14 3.59 -7.31
CA ARG A 49 9.93 3.76 -5.86
C ARG A 49 10.80 2.78 -5.06
N ASP A 50 10.79 1.49 -5.42
CA ASP A 50 11.55 0.47 -4.72
C ASP A 50 13.06 0.72 -4.85
N ALA A 51 13.54 1.17 -6.02
CA ALA A 51 14.93 1.55 -6.22
C ALA A 51 15.33 2.77 -5.36
N VAL A 52 14.47 3.80 -5.28
CA VAL A 52 14.72 4.99 -4.46
C VAL A 52 14.76 4.63 -2.97
N LEU A 53 13.85 3.77 -2.49
CA LEU A 53 13.77 3.42 -1.07
C LEU A 53 14.68 2.25 -0.67
N GLY A 54 15.30 1.55 -1.62
CA GLY A 54 16.06 0.32 -1.39
C GLY A 54 17.25 0.48 -0.44
N ASP A 55 17.86 1.67 -0.40
CA ASP A 55 18.97 2.00 0.50
C ASP A 55 18.52 2.63 1.83
N THR A 56 17.22 2.55 2.15
CA THR A 56 16.65 3.06 3.41
C THR A 56 16.14 1.94 4.31
N SER A 57 15.86 2.28 5.56
CA SER A 57 15.10 1.42 6.48
C SER A 57 13.58 1.55 6.32
N ILE A 58 13.09 2.35 5.36
CA ILE A 58 11.66 2.60 5.20
C ILE A 58 11.01 1.36 4.58
N ALA A 59 10.13 0.71 5.34
CA ALA A 59 9.38 -0.44 4.87
C ALA A 59 8.41 -0.04 3.73
N VAL A 60 8.30 -0.91 2.72
CA VAL A 60 7.38 -0.75 1.58
C VAL A 60 6.34 -1.85 1.61
N VAL A 61 5.11 -1.55 1.19
CA VAL A 61 4.04 -2.55 1.08
C VAL A 61 4.48 -3.78 0.26
N PRO A 62 4.11 -5.00 0.69
CA PRO A 62 4.53 -6.22 0.01
C PRO A 62 3.92 -6.33 -1.39
N ARG A 63 4.72 -6.78 -2.35
CA ARG A 63 4.27 -7.09 -3.71
C ARG A 63 3.68 -8.50 -3.75
N LEU A 64 2.38 -8.59 -4.05
CA LEU A 64 1.71 -9.90 -4.16
C LEU A 64 1.92 -10.56 -5.53
N ALA A 65 1.95 -9.77 -6.60
CA ALA A 65 2.12 -10.27 -7.96
C ALA A 65 2.58 -9.16 -8.92
N GLN A 66 3.28 -9.55 -9.98
CA GLN A 66 3.64 -8.69 -11.11
C GLN A 66 3.49 -9.47 -12.41
N ARG A 67 2.33 -9.34 -13.04
CA ARG A 67 1.97 -10.00 -14.29
C ARG A 67 0.81 -9.28 -14.96
N ALA A 68 0.49 -9.66 -16.20
CA ALA A 68 -0.74 -9.22 -16.83
C ALA A 68 -1.96 -9.86 -16.15
N PHE A 69 -2.99 -9.05 -15.93
CA PHE A 69 -4.33 -9.47 -15.50
C PHE A 69 -5.30 -9.10 -16.63
N LYS A 70 -6.07 -10.07 -17.11
CA LYS A 70 -6.98 -9.89 -18.25
C LYS A 70 -8.39 -9.51 -17.81
N ALA A 71 -8.78 -9.92 -16.60
CA ALA A 71 -10.09 -9.63 -16.03
C ALA A 71 -10.04 -9.39 -14.52
N LYS A 72 -11.10 -8.78 -13.98
CA LYS A 72 -11.28 -8.61 -12.53
C LYS A 72 -11.20 -9.94 -11.77
N ALA A 73 -11.71 -11.02 -12.37
CA ALA A 73 -11.68 -12.36 -11.77
C ALA A 73 -10.24 -12.83 -11.48
N ASP A 74 -9.24 -12.37 -12.24
CA ASP A 74 -7.84 -12.72 -12.02
C ASP A 74 -7.24 -12.09 -10.76
N LEU A 75 -7.88 -11.03 -10.23
CA LEU A 75 -7.47 -10.29 -9.04
C LEU A 75 -8.09 -10.85 -7.76
N LEU A 76 -9.28 -11.46 -7.85
CA LEU A 76 -10.02 -11.92 -6.67
C LEU A 76 -9.26 -12.96 -5.83
N PRO A 77 -8.55 -13.95 -6.43
CA PRO A 77 -7.76 -14.89 -5.64
C PRO A 77 -6.65 -14.24 -4.80
N LEU A 78 -6.19 -13.04 -5.18
CA LEU A 78 -5.18 -12.33 -4.39
C LEU A 78 -5.72 -11.86 -3.04
N LEU A 79 -7.05 -11.72 -2.89
CA LEU A 79 -7.70 -11.32 -1.64
C LEU A 79 -7.67 -12.42 -0.57
N ASP A 80 -7.37 -13.65 -0.95
CA ASP A 80 -7.21 -14.78 -0.04
C ASP A 80 -5.73 -15.00 0.35
N THR A 81 -4.84 -14.12 -0.10
CA THR A 81 -3.43 -14.15 0.29
C THR A 81 -3.30 -13.85 1.77
N LEU A 82 -2.58 -14.70 2.51
CA LEU A 82 -2.21 -14.44 3.90
C LEU A 82 -1.35 -13.18 3.99
N SER A 83 -1.73 -12.27 4.89
CA SER A 83 -0.98 -11.03 5.08
C SER A 83 0.21 -11.29 5.98
N GLY A 84 1.42 -11.07 5.47
CA GLY A 84 2.65 -11.14 6.28
C GLY A 84 2.73 -10.05 7.36
N LEU A 85 1.88 -9.03 7.29
CA LEU A 85 1.81 -7.95 8.29
C LEU A 85 0.87 -8.30 9.46
N ARG A 86 0.04 -9.34 9.30
CA ARG A 86 -0.94 -9.78 10.29
C ARG A 86 -0.46 -11.07 10.95
N GLY A 87 -0.56 -11.15 12.27
CA GLY A 87 -0.42 -12.43 12.98
C GLY A 87 -1.75 -13.18 13.03
N GLY A 88 -1.65 -14.50 13.22
CA GLY A 88 -2.75 -15.40 12.89
C GLY A 88 -2.93 -15.51 11.38
N GLN A 89 -3.59 -16.55 10.90
CA GLN A 89 -3.77 -16.86 9.47
C GLN A 89 -4.72 -15.85 8.75
N GLY A 90 -4.59 -14.55 9.00
CA GLY A 90 -5.42 -13.50 8.46
C GLY A 90 -4.98 -13.12 7.05
N THR A 91 -5.95 -13.01 6.13
CA THR A 91 -5.72 -12.58 4.76
C THR A 91 -5.52 -11.06 4.66
N VAL A 92 -5.05 -10.60 3.49
CA VAL A 92 -4.98 -9.17 3.15
C VAL A 92 -6.38 -8.53 3.16
N GLU A 93 -6.47 -7.26 3.57
CA GLU A 93 -7.73 -6.49 3.57
C GLU A 93 -8.24 -6.21 2.15
N GLY A 94 -7.29 -6.02 1.25
CA GLY A 94 -7.50 -5.70 -0.15
C GLY A 94 -6.18 -5.68 -0.90
N VAL A 95 -6.28 -5.41 -2.19
CA VAL A 95 -5.13 -5.25 -3.09
C VAL A 95 -5.16 -3.88 -3.75
N TYR A 96 -3.99 -3.24 -3.76
CA TYR A 96 -3.72 -2.04 -4.52
C TYR A 96 -3.13 -2.43 -5.88
N VAL A 97 -3.92 -2.25 -6.94
CA VAL A 97 -3.57 -2.65 -8.30
C VAL A 97 -2.95 -1.45 -9.01
N ARG A 98 -1.78 -1.66 -9.60
CA ARG A 98 -1.02 -0.63 -10.32
C ARG A 98 -0.75 -1.08 -11.74
N TRP A 99 -0.82 -0.14 -12.66
CA TRP A 99 -0.31 -0.29 -14.01
C TRP A 99 0.70 0.82 -14.27
N ASP A 100 1.96 0.43 -14.29
CA ASP A 100 3.09 1.34 -14.51
C ASP A 100 3.50 1.31 -15.99
N LYS A 101 3.99 2.45 -16.50
CA LYS A 101 4.57 2.59 -17.83
C LYS A 101 5.90 3.33 -17.72
N GLY A 102 6.99 2.59 -17.90
CA GLY A 102 8.34 3.10 -17.64
C GLY A 102 8.49 3.48 -16.17
N GLU A 103 8.95 4.70 -15.93
CA GLU A 103 9.27 5.23 -14.60
C GLU A 103 8.05 5.75 -13.81
N TRP A 104 6.84 5.62 -14.36
CA TRP A 104 5.64 6.28 -13.85
C TRP A 104 4.46 5.33 -13.69
N LEU A 105 3.65 5.57 -12.67
CA LEU A 105 2.33 4.98 -12.52
C LEU A 105 1.36 5.66 -13.49
N GLU A 106 0.66 4.85 -14.28
CA GLU A 106 -0.32 5.34 -15.27
C GLU A 106 -1.76 5.14 -14.79
N ARG A 107 -2.05 3.98 -14.19
CA ARG A 107 -3.39 3.69 -13.64
C ARG A 107 -3.31 2.94 -12.34
N ARG A 108 -4.27 3.20 -11.47
CA ARG A 108 -4.41 2.50 -10.20
C ARG A 108 -5.86 2.20 -9.85
N ALA A 109 -6.06 1.13 -9.10
CA ALA A 109 -7.34 0.77 -8.53
C ALA A 109 -7.13 0.09 -7.18
N LYS A 110 -8.19 0.03 -6.36
CA LYS A 110 -8.21 -0.80 -5.16
C LYS A 110 -9.32 -1.83 -5.28
N VAL A 111 -9.05 -3.05 -4.84
CA VAL A 111 -10.07 -4.09 -4.65
C VAL A 111 -10.01 -4.47 -3.19
N VAL A 112 -11.11 -4.30 -2.48
CA VAL A 112 -11.22 -4.60 -1.05
C VAL A 112 -12.18 -5.75 -0.86
N ARG A 113 -11.95 -6.56 0.18
CA ARG A 113 -12.88 -7.63 0.52
C ARG A 113 -14.19 -7.05 1.06
N ALA A 114 -15.30 -7.75 0.80
CA ALA A 114 -16.62 -7.28 1.20
C ALA A 114 -16.81 -7.24 2.73
N ASP A 115 -16.27 -8.24 3.43
CA ASP A 115 -16.25 -8.35 4.90
C ASP A 115 -15.44 -7.21 5.54
N PHE A 116 -14.36 -6.75 4.89
CA PHE A 116 -13.58 -5.60 5.36
C PHE A 116 -14.39 -4.29 5.33
N VAL A 117 -15.15 -4.04 4.25
CA VAL A 117 -15.94 -2.80 4.12
C VAL A 117 -16.98 -2.67 5.24
N GLN A 118 -17.58 -3.78 5.66
CA GLN A 118 -18.58 -3.80 6.74
C GLN A 118 -17.99 -3.49 8.12
N ALA A 119 -16.67 -3.62 8.30
CA ALA A 119 -15.99 -3.30 9.57
C ALA A 119 -15.60 -1.80 9.68
N ILE A 120 -15.74 -1.01 8.61
CA ILE A 120 -15.43 0.43 8.59
C ILE A 120 -16.70 1.24 8.90
N ASP A 121 -17.35 0.97 10.04
CA ASP A 121 -18.57 1.70 10.43
C ASP A 121 -18.26 3.03 11.18
N VAL A 122 -16.99 3.25 11.56
CA VAL A 122 -16.54 4.47 12.25
C VAL A 122 -15.28 5.04 11.59
N HIS A 123 -15.37 6.28 11.10
CA HIS A 123 -14.21 6.98 10.56
C HIS A 123 -13.20 7.29 11.69
N TRP A 124 -11.98 6.81 11.52
CA TRP A 124 -10.89 6.88 12.51
C TRP A 124 -10.55 8.29 13.03
N THR A 125 -10.85 9.35 12.27
CA THR A 125 -10.68 10.74 12.70
C THR A 125 -11.53 11.12 13.91
N LYS A 126 -12.50 10.27 14.27
CA LYS A 126 -13.34 10.42 15.48
C LYS A 126 -12.88 9.57 16.66
N GLN A 127 -11.82 8.77 16.51
CA GLN A 127 -11.28 7.96 17.59
C GLN A 127 -10.21 8.73 18.37
N THR A 128 -10.32 8.72 19.70
CA THR A 128 -9.28 9.24 20.57
C THR A 128 -8.07 8.33 20.47
N LEU A 129 -6.93 8.87 20.02
CA LEU A 129 -5.64 8.19 20.14
C LEU A 129 -5.38 7.97 21.64
N THR A 130 -5.34 6.72 22.07
CA THR A 130 -5.00 6.33 23.45
C THR A 130 -3.60 5.75 23.48
#